data_AF-A0A372Q5Q3-F1
#
_entry.id   AF-A0A372Q5Q3-F1
#
_cell.length_a   1.000
_cell.length_b   1.000
_cell.length_c   1.000
_cell.angle_alpha   90.00
_cell.angle_beta   90.00
_cell.angle_gamma   90.00
#
_symmetry.space_group_name_H-M   'P 1'
#
loop_
_entity.id
_entity.type
_entity.pdbx_description
1 polymer ?
#
loop_
_entity_poly.entity_id
_entity_poly.type
_entity_poly.pdbx_seq_one_letter_code
_entity_poly.pdbx_strand_id
1 'polypeptide(L)' 'MKNSYEFKLILRGSRDEFSPSSKFHEICDNQFHTITIIKVKDSNEILGGYNPIE' A
#
# COMPACT_ATOMS: atom_id res chain seq x y z
N MET A 1 -16.08 19.01 -3.61
CA MET A 1 -14.79 19.08 -2.88
C MET A 1 -13.68 18.92 -3.90
N LYS A 2 -12.73 19.85 -3.96
CA LYS A 2 -11.52 19.71 -4.78
C LYS A 2 -10.51 18.95 -3.91
N ASN A 3 -10.28 17.68 -4.19
CA ASN A 3 -9.29 16.91 -3.44
C ASN A 3 -7.90 17.47 -3.77
N SER A 4 -7.14 17.85 -2.75
CA SER A 4 -5.77 18.39 -2.86
C SER A 4 -4.72 17.31 -3.13
N TYR A 5 -5.12 16.04 -3.14
CA TYR A 5 -4.23 14.90 -3.28
C TYR A 5 -4.76 13.90 -4.31
N GLU A 6 -3.85 13.33 -5.09
CA GLU A 6 -4.11 12.25 -6.02
C GLU A 6 -3.46 10.97 -5.48
N PHE A 7 -4.27 9.93 -5.27
CA PHE A 7 -3.75 8.63 -4.86
C PHE A 7 -3.33 7.82 -6.09
N LYS A 8 -2.06 7.39 -6.11
CA LYS A 8 -1.52 6.52 -7.15
C LYS A 8 -1.28 5.14 -6.58
N LEU A 9 -1.89 4.12 -7.19
CA LEU A 9 -1.71 2.73 -6.79
C LEU A 9 -0.34 2.23 -7.25
N ILE A 10 0.60 2.08 -6.31
CA ILE A 10 1.95 1.58 -6.59
C ILE A 10 2.06 0.04 -6.53
N LEU A 11 1.33 -0.62 -5.63
CA LEU A 11 1.35 -2.07 -5.46
C LEU A 11 -0.02 -2.60 -5.05
N ARG A 12 -0.43 -3.73 -5.66
CA ARG A 12 -1.60 -4.51 -5.25
C ARG A 12 -1.27 -6.00 -5.36
N GLY A 13 -1.27 -6.71 -4.24
CA GLY A 13 -0.91 -8.14 -4.21
C GLY A 13 -1.69 -9.03 -5.18
N SER A 14 -2.97 -8.73 -5.43
CA SER A 14 -3.80 -9.49 -6.39
C SER A 14 -3.51 -9.18 -7.87
N ARG A 15 -2.81 -8.09 -8.18
CA ARG A 15 -2.43 -7.66 -9.55
C ARG A 15 -0.97 -7.96 -9.83
N ASP A 16 -0.11 -7.65 -8.86
CA ASP A 16 1.34 -7.57 -9.06
C ASP A 16 2.10 -8.81 -8.58
N GLU A 17 1.38 -9.79 -8.03
CA GLU A 17 1.91 -10.92 -7.28
C GLU A 17 2.63 -10.48 -6.00
N PHE A 18 2.18 -10.99 -4.85
CA PHE A 18 2.80 -10.65 -3.57
C PHE A 18 3.90 -11.65 -3.23
N SER A 19 5.11 -11.43 -3.76
CA SER A 19 6.33 -12.01 -3.19
C SER A 19 6.79 -11.11 -2.05
N PRO A 20 6.69 -11.55 -0.77
CA PRO A 20 6.89 -10.67 0.38
C PRO A 20 8.27 -10.02 0.45
N SER A 21 9.29 -10.65 -0.15
CA SER A 21 10.69 -10.26 0.05
C SER A 21 11.32 -9.49 -1.12
N SER A 22 10.90 -9.71 -2.37
CA SER A 22 11.54 -9.06 -3.52
C SER A 22 10.76 -7.87 -4.04
N LYS A 23 9.48 -8.06 -4.36
CA LYS A 23 8.70 -7.07 -5.11
C LYS A 23 8.15 -5.94 -4.26
N PHE A 24 7.83 -6.22 -2.99
CA PHE A 24 7.43 -5.18 -2.05
C PHE A 24 8.57 -4.20 -1.82
N HIS A 25 9.76 -4.69 -1.48
CA HIS A 25 10.93 -3.84 -1.22
C HIS A 25 11.36 -3.07 -2.48
N GLU A 26 11.37 -3.72 -3.65
CA GLU A 26 11.69 -3.06 -4.93
C GLU A 26 10.79 -1.85 -5.23
N ILE A 27 9.49 -1.93 -4.89
CA ILE A 27 8.49 -0.91 -5.23
C ILE A 27 8.26 0.09 -4.11
N CYS A 28 8.26 -0.36 -2.85
CA CYS A 28 7.79 0.41 -1.70
C CYS A 28 8.91 1.00 -0.84
N ASP A 29 10.15 0.53 -0.95
CA ASP A 29 11.26 1.13 -0.21
C ASP A 29 11.45 2.59 -0.64
N ASN A 30 11.69 3.47 0.34
CA ASN A 30 11.83 4.92 0.17
C ASN A 30 10.60 5.64 -0.44
N GLN A 31 9.43 4.98 -0.49
CA GLN A 31 8.17 5.65 -0.86
C GLN A 31 7.56 6.37 0.34
N PHE A 32 7.66 7.68 0.33
CA PHE A 32 7.10 8.58 1.33
C PHE A 32 5.59 8.80 1.13
N HIS A 33 4.91 9.25 2.18
CA HIS A 33 3.48 9.59 2.16
C HIS A 33 2.58 8.45 1.63
N THR A 34 2.91 7.20 1.98
CA THR A 34 2.20 6.02 1.50
C THR A 34 1.08 5.61 2.44
N ILE A 35 0.00 5.09 1.87
CA ILE A 35 -1.10 4.45 2.61
C ILE A 35 -1.08 2.97 2.28
N THR A 36 -1.01 2.14 3.31
CA THR A 36 -1.09 0.68 3.20
C THR A 36 -2.46 0.20 3.63
N ILE A 37 -3.06 -0.68 2.84
CA ILE A 37 -4.37 -1.29 3.11
C ILE A 37 -4.22 -2.81 2.95
N ILE A 38 -4.59 -3.56 3.99
CA ILE A 38 -4.52 -5.02 4.05
C ILE A 38 -5.90 -5.55 4.41
N LYS A 39 -6.44 -6.46 3.60
CA LYS A 39 -7.64 -7.22 3.93
C LYS A 39 -7.23 -8.57 4.53
N VAL A 40 -7.66 -8.83 5.75
CA VAL A 40 -7.39 -10.12 6.41
C VAL A 40 -8.26 -11.19 5.76
N LYS A 41 -7.65 -12.34 5.43
CA LYS A 41 -8.35 -13.46 4.80
C LYS A 41 -9.45 -13.99 5.73
N ASP A 42 -10.59 -14.39 5.15
CA ASP A 42 -11.72 -14.99 5.86
C ASP A 42 -12.31 -14.11 6.97
N SER A 43 -12.12 -12.78 6.87
CA SER A 43 -12.73 -11.81 7.77
C SER A 43 -13.14 -10.51 7.06
N ASN A 44 -13.86 -9.65 7.78
CA ASN A 44 -14.17 -8.28 7.36
C ASN A 44 -13.15 -7.26 7.87
N GLU A 45 -12.08 -7.71 8.53
CA GLU A 45 -11.07 -6.83 9.10
C GLU A 45 -10.18 -6.21 8.00
N ILE A 46 -9.99 -4.90 8.13
CA ILE A 46 -9.08 -4.12 7.29
C ILE A 46 -8.02 -3.52 8.22
N LEU A 47 -6.77 -3.89 7.97
CA LEU A 47 -5.60 -3.34 8.63
C LEU A 47 -4.88 -2.38 7.69
N GLY A 48 -4.05 -1.52 8.25
CA GLY A 48 -3.31 -0.57 7.44
C GLY A 48 -2.59 0.46 8.27
N GLY A 49 -2.03 1.43 7.57
CA GLY A 49 -1.32 2.54 8.19
C GLY A 49 -0.96 3.60 7.16
N TYR A 50 -0.78 4.81 7.64
CA TYR A 50 -0.18 5.89 6.87
C TYR A 50 1.28 6.01 7.30
N ASN A 51 2.19 6.01 6.32
CA ASN A 51 3.60 6.29 6.54
C ASN A 51 3.86 7.77 6.20
N PRO A 52 4.04 8.65 7.20
CA PRO A 52 4.18 10.08 6.98
C PRO A 52 5.59 10.51 6.58
N ILE A 53 6.60 9.64 6.69
CA ILE A 53 8.01 10.07 6.80
C ILE A 53 8.37 10.96 5.60
N GLU A 54 8.89 12.15 5.89
CA GLU A 54 9.42 13.14 4.94
C GLU A 54 10.66 12.61 4.19
#